data_AF-A0A9E5GNF0-F1
#
_entry.id   AF-A0A9E5GNF0-F1
#
_cell.length_a   1.000
_cell.length_b   1.000
_cell.length_c   1.000
_cell.angle_alpha   90.00
_cell.angle_beta   90.00
_cell.angle_gamma   90.00
#
_symmetry.space_group_name_H-M   'P 1'
#
loop_
_entity.id
_entity.type
_entity.pdbx_description
1 polymer ?
#
loop_
_entity_poly.entity_id
_entity_poly.type
_entity_poly.pdbx_seq_one_letter_code
_entity_poly.pdbx_strand_id
1 'polypeptide(L)' 'PVGVETIASSISEDKQTVEEFIEPYLLRLGFLKKTSRGRQLTQKALTHLKINKKEENSLF' A
#
# COMPACT_ATOMS: atom_id res chain seq x y z
N PRO A 1 -5.75 -4.70 4.48
CA PRO A 1 -5.61 -3.23 4.42
C PRO A 1 -4.94 -2.74 5.70
N VAL A 2 -4.06 -1.73 5.62
CA VAL A 2 -3.27 -1.26 6.77
C VAL A 2 -3.62 0.20 7.09
N GLY A 3 -3.68 0.55 8.37
CA GLY A 3 -3.90 1.93 8.82
C GLY A 3 -2.75 2.85 8.39
N VAL A 4 -3.02 4.15 8.22
CA VAL A 4 -1.95 5.08 7.83
C VAL A 4 -0.97 5.31 8.95
N GLU A 5 -1.44 5.27 10.19
CA GLU A 5 -0.63 5.38 11.39
C GLU A 5 0.42 4.26 11.44
N THR A 6 0.03 3.03 11.10
CA THR A 6 0.95 1.89 11.01
C THR A 6 1.95 2.05 9.86
N ILE A 7 1.49 2.51 8.69
CA ILE A 7 2.38 2.73 7.54
C ILE A 7 3.40 3.81 7.87
N ALA A 8 2.95 4.96 8.38
CA ALA A 8 3.77 6.09 8.78
C ALA A 8 4.85 5.65 9.80
N SER A 9 4.43 4.94 10.84
CA SER A 9 5.36 4.37 11.84
C SER A 9 6.37 3.41 11.22
N SER A 10 5.97 2.57 10.27
CA SER A 10 6.87 1.59 9.64
C SER A 10 7.97 2.22 8.78
N ILE A 11 7.74 3.43 8.27
CA ILE A 11 8.70 4.18 7.45
C ILE A 11 9.33 5.36 8.22
N SER A 12 9.11 5.46 9.53
CA SER A 12 9.58 6.56 10.39
C SER A 12 9.15 7.95 9.91
N GLU A 13 7.95 8.06 9.34
CA GLU A 13 7.36 9.32 8.88
C GLU A 13 6.14 9.68 9.73
N ASP A 14 5.77 10.95 9.69
CA ASP A 14 4.51 11.42 10.26
C ASP A 14 3.32 11.07 9.37
N LYS A 15 2.16 10.80 9.99
CA LYS A 15 0.90 10.52 9.27
C LYS A 15 0.59 11.62 8.25
N GLN A 16 0.76 12.88 8.64
CA GLN A 16 0.47 14.02 7.77
C GLN A 16 1.36 14.00 6.53
N THR A 17 2.65 13.68 6.68
CA THR A 17 3.58 13.52 5.55
C THR A 17 3.10 12.45 4.58
N VAL A 18 2.68 11.30 5.11
CA VAL A 18 2.15 10.20 4.28
C VAL A 18 0.90 10.64 3.53
N GLU A 19 -0.05 11.31 4.18
CA GLU A 19 -1.33 11.71 3.57
C GLU A 19 -1.20 12.87 2.58
N GLU A 20 -0.31 13.83 2.84
CA GLU A 20 -0.19 15.05 2.05
C GLU A 20 0.83 14.94 0.91
N PHE A 21 1.87 14.12 1.05
CA PHE A 21 2.96 14.04 0.07
C PHE A 21 3.05 12.68 -0.62
N ILE A 22 2.89 11.58 0.13
CA ILE A 22 3.11 10.23 -0.40
C ILE A 22 1.85 9.67 -1.08
N GLU A 23 0.71 9.68 -0.39
CA GLU A 23 -0.55 9.17 -0.90
C GLU A 23 -0.96 9.78 -2.24
N PRO A 24 -0.89 11.12 -2.45
CA PRO A 24 -1.38 11.72 -3.69
C PRO A 24 -0.64 11.20 -4.92
N TYR A 25 0.65 10.92 -4.79
CA TYR A 25 1.44 10.35 -5.87
C TYR A 25 1.03 8.90 -6.17
N LEU A 26 0.92 8.06 -5.14
CA LEU A 26 0.55 6.65 -5.30
C LEU A 26 -0.89 6.46 -5.77
N LEU A 27 -1.80 7.33 -5.34
CA LEU A 27 -3.18 7.38 -5.82
C LEU A 27 -3.23 7.78 -7.30
N ARG A 28 -2.45 8.79 -7.71
CA ARG A 28 -2.38 9.24 -9.11
C ARG A 28 -1.82 8.15 -10.02
N LEU A 29 -0.82 7.39 -9.56
CA LEU A 29 -0.30 6.23 -10.29
C LEU A 29 -1.29 5.07 -10.35
N GLY A 30 -2.35 5.09 -9.54
CA GLY A 30 -3.30 3.99 -9.38
C GLY A 30 -2.68 2.80 -8.66
N PHE A 31 -1.69 3.02 -7.80
CA PHE A 31 -1.00 1.98 -7.02
C PHE A 31 -1.60 1.76 -5.63
N LEU A 32 -2.26 2.79 -5.08
CA LEU A 32 -2.89 2.75 -3.77
C LEU A 32 -4.41 2.93 -3.91
N LYS A 33 -5.17 2.30 -3.03
CA LYS A 33 -6.61 2.52 -2.84
C LYS A 33 -6.90 2.80 -1.38
N LYS A 34 -7.69 3.86 -1.11
CA LYS A 34 -8.26 4.13 0.21
C LYS A 34 -9.52 3.30 0.41
N THR A 35 -9.64 2.66 1.57
CA THR A 35 -10.81 1.88 1.98
C THR A 35 -11.19 2.28 3.41
N SER A 36 -12.41 1.95 3.84
CA SER A 36 -12.84 2.17 5.24
C SER A 36 -11.98 1.44 6.28
N ARG A 37 -11.26 0.38 5.86
CA ARG A 37 -10.36 -0.41 6.71
C ARG A 37 -8.89 -0.02 6.59
N GLY A 38 -8.57 1.03 5.81
CA GLY A 38 -7.20 1.49 5.58
C GLY A 38 -6.75 1.48 4.12
N ARG A 39 -5.43 1.42 3.91
CA ARG A 39 -4.78 1.52 2.61
C ARG A 39 -4.51 0.14 2.05
N GLN A 40 -4.75 -0.03 0.76
CA GLN A 40 -4.59 -1.31 0.06
C GLN A 40 -3.89 -1.08 -1.28
N LEU A 41 -2.92 -1.95 -1.60
CA LEU A 41 -2.29 -1.97 -2.92
C LEU A 41 -3.29 -2.42 -3.99
N THR A 42 -3.24 -1.78 -5.15
CA THR A 42 -4.00 -2.22 -6.33
C THR A 42 -3.31 -3.38 -7.03
N GLN A 43 -4.03 -4.09 -7.91
CA GLN A 43 -3.42 -5.12 -8.74
C GLN A 43 -2.25 -4.57 -9.59
N LYS A 44 -2.38 -3.32 -10.06
CA LYS A 44 -1.34 -2.62 -10.82
C LYS A 44 -0.05 -2.48 -9.99
N ALA A 45 -0.16 -2.12 -8.70
CA ALA A 45 0.99 -2.03 -7.81
C ALA A 45 1.65 -3.39 -7.56
N LEU A 46 0.86 -4.44 -7.33
CA LEU A 46 1.38 -5.79 -7.12
C LEU A 46 2.18 -6.29 -8.34
N THR A 47 1.64 -6.08 -9.55
CA THR A 47 2.35 -6.38 -10.79
C THR A 47 3.62 -5.55 -10.95
N HIS A 48 3.58 -4.24 -10.64
CA HIS A 48 4.75 -3.36 -10.70
C HIS A 48 5.87 -3.80 -9.75
N LEU A 49 5.51 -4.20 -8.54
CA LEU A 49 6.43 -4.72 -7.53
C LEU A 49 6.91 -6.15 -7.83
N LYS A 50 6.46 -6.76 -8.94
CA LYS A 50 6.70 -8.16 -9.29
C LYS A 50 6.30 -9.15 -8.18
N ILE A 51 5.35 -8.74 -7.33
CA ILE A 51 4.73 -9.59 -6.31
C ILE A 51 3.66 -10.40 -7.05
N ASN A 52 4.10 -11.33 -7.89
CA ASN A 52 3.23 -12.28 -8.55
C ASN A 52 3.09 -13.50 -7.64
N LYS A 53 1.90 -13.62 -7.04
CA LYS A 53 1.12 -14.81 -6.64
C LYS A 53 1.74 -16.22 -6.86
N LYS A 54 2.96 -16.46 -6.39
CA LYS A 54 3.60 -17.78 -6.24
C LYS A 54 4.31 -17.81 -4.90
N GLU A 55 3.55 -17.95 -3.81
CA GLU A 55 4.04 -18.55 -2.55
C GLU A 55 2.96 -18.88 -1.51
N GLU A 56 1.67 -18.94 -1.88
CA GLU A 56 0.61 -19.43 -0.97
C GLU A 56 -0.04 -20.76 -1.39
N ASN A 57 0.46 -21.44 -2.43
CA ASN A 57 -0.08 -22.73 -2.89
C ASN A 57 0.94 -23.88 -2.90
N SER A 58 2.00 -23.81 -2.08
CA SER A 58 3.05 -24.84 -2.00
C SER A 58 3.06 -25.63 -0.69
N LEU A 59 2.06 -25.47 0.18
CA LEU A 59 1.99 -26.19 1.45
C LEU A 59 0.55 -26.55 1.81
N PHE A 60 -0.20 -27.19 0.91
CA PHE A 60 -1.22 -28.22 1.18
C PHE A 60 -1.48 -29.02 -0.09
#